data_AF-A0A838S4N9-F1
#
_entry.id   AF-A0A838S4N9-F1
#
_cell.length_a   1.000
_cell.length_b   1.000
_cell.length_c   1.000
_cell.angle_alpha   90.00
_cell.angle_beta   90.00
_cell.angle_gamma   90.00
#
_symmetry.space_group_name_H-M   'P 1'
#
loop_
_entity.id
_entity.type
_entity.pdbx_description
1 polymer ?
#
loop_
_entity_poly.entity_id
_entity_poly.type
_entity_poly.pdbx_seq_one_letter_code
_entity_poly.pdbx_strand_id
1 'polypeptide(L)' 'MLASVSDDPGAAVRCVGVNTKDQPEAAADLLETTGVGCEQLYDPDGELLRQLRTVQGLPVTLVLDPDSAIAVRNVG' A
#
# COMPACT_ATOMS: atom_id res chain seq x y z
N MET A 1 -11.21 4.86 0.03
CA MET A 1 -10.44 5.98 0.62
C MET A 1 -9.05 6.12 0.01
N LEU A 2 -8.29 5.03 -0.23
CA LEU A 2 -7.00 5.12 -0.94
C LEU A 2 -7.14 5.35 -2.45
N ALA A 3 -8.04 4.61 -3.12
CA ALA A 3 -8.33 4.82 -4.55
C ALA A 3 -8.75 6.27 -4.87
N SER A 4 -9.56 6.89 -4.00
CA SER A 4 -9.98 8.29 -4.19
C SER A 4 -8.85 9.32 -4.01
N VAL A 5 -7.74 8.96 -3.35
CA VAL A 5 -6.56 9.84 -3.22
C VAL A 5 -5.61 9.65 -4.41
N SER A 6 -5.50 8.43 -4.96
CA SER A 6 -4.69 8.20 -6.16
C SER A 6 -5.26 8.84 -7.42
N ASP A 7 -6.57 9.04 -7.46
CA ASP A 7 -7.27 9.54 -8.65
C ASP A 7 -7.30 11.07 -8.74
N ASP A 8 -6.73 11.78 -7.76
CA ASP A 8 -6.57 13.24 -7.79
C ASP A 8 -5.19 13.64 -8.35
N PRO A 9 -5.08 14.07 -9.62
CA PRO A 9 -3.83 14.48 -10.23
C PRO A 9 -3.23 15.76 -9.62
N GLY A 10 -3.99 16.49 -8.79
CA GLY A 10 -3.53 17.65 -8.01
C GLY A 10 -3.07 17.32 -6.60
N ALA A 11 -3.19 16.06 -6.16
CA ALA A 11 -2.76 15.66 -4.83
C ALA A 11 -1.23 15.74 -4.70
N ALA A 12 -0.76 16.42 -3.65
CA ALA A 12 0.66 16.46 -3.29
C ALA A 12 1.20 15.13 -2.73
N VAL A 13 0.43 14.05 -2.85
CA VAL A 13 0.69 12.75 -2.21
C VAL A 13 0.67 11.67 -3.28
N ARG A 14 1.76 10.89 -3.38
CA ARG A 14 1.81 9.70 -4.24
C ARG A 14 1.26 8.50 -3.46
N CYS A 15 0.39 7.72 -4.08
CA CYS A 15 -0.10 6.46 -3.52
C CYS A 15 0.69 5.28 -4.10
N VAL A 16 1.19 4.41 -3.22
CA VAL A 16 1.82 3.13 -3.58
C VAL A 16 1.18 2.02 -2.75
N GLY A 17 0.64 1.01 -3.41
CA GLY A 17 0.22 -0.24 -2.78
C GLY A 17 1.38 -1.24 -2.77
N VAL A 18 1.53 -1.97 -1.66
CA VAL A 18 2.51 -3.06 -1.58
C VAL A 18 1.77 -4.33 -1.22
N ASN A 19 1.75 -5.26 -2.16
CA ASN A 19 1.17 -6.57 -1.95
C ASN A 19 2.25 -7.51 -1.37
N THR A 20 2.03 -8.04 -0.17
CA THR A 20 3.02 -8.84 0.55
C THR A 20 2.54 -10.28 0.74
N LYS A 21 3.36 -11.26 0.36
CA LYS A 21 3.14 -12.71 0.60
C LYS A 21 1.90 -13.34 -0.05
N ASP A 22 1.24 -12.63 -0.95
CA ASP A 22 0.12 -13.18 -1.73
C ASP A 22 0.59 -13.88 -3.01
N GLN A 23 -0.29 -14.70 -3.58
CA GLN A 23 -0.07 -15.30 -4.90
C GLN A 23 -0.11 -14.20 -5.97
N PRO A 24 0.85 -14.16 -6.92
CA PRO A 24 0.92 -13.13 -7.95
C PRO A 24 -0.37 -12.97 -8.76
N GLU A 25 -1.02 -14.08 -9.10
CA GLU A 25 -2.25 -14.11 -9.89
C GLU A 25 -3.41 -13.49 -9.12
N ALA A 26 -3.59 -13.88 -7.85
CA ALA A 26 -4.62 -13.30 -6.99
C ALA A 26 -4.43 -11.79 -6.78
N ALA A 27 -3.18 -11.34 -6.71
CA ALA A 27 -2.86 -9.92 -6.61
C ALA A 27 -3.22 -9.14 -7.88
N ALA A 28 -2.93 -9.71 -9.05
CA ALA A 28 -3.28 -9.12 -10.34
C ALA A 28 -4.81 -9.04 -10.52
N ASP A 29 -5.53 -10.13 -10.23
CA ASP A 29 -6.98 -10.19 -10.30
C ASP A 29 -7.66 -9.13 -9.41
N LEU A 30 -7.09 -8.88 -8.22
CA LEU A 30 -7.59 -7.84 -7.31
C LEU A 30 -7.47 -6.44 -7.91
N LEU A 31 -6.38 -6.15 -8.63
CA LEU A 31 -6.18 -4.85 -9.28
C LEU A 31 -7.17 -4.65 -10.42
N GLU A 32 -7.41 -5.68 -11.23
CA GLU A 32 -8.42 -5.64 -12.29
C GLU A 32 -9.83 -5.44 -11.72
N THR A 33 -10.14 -6.10 -10.61
CA THR A 33 -11.47 -6.06 -9.99
C THR A 33 -11.74 -4.72 -9.28
N THR A 34 -10.73 -4.14 -8.63
CA THR A 34 -10.90 -2.95 -7.80
C THR A 34 -10.70 -1.64 -8.55
N GLY A 35 -9.99 -1.68 -9.70
CA GLY A 35 -9.66 -0.48 -10.48
C GLY A 35 -8.75 0.50 -9.75
N VAL A 36 -8.01 0.05 -8.74
CA VAL A 36 -7.07 0.90 -7.99
C VAL A 36 -6.00 1.46 -8.94
N GLY A 37 -5.92 2.79 -9.04
CA GLY A 37 -4.95 3.50 -9.87
C GLY A 37 -3.59 3.78 -9.22
N CYS A 38 -3.39 3.41 -7.94
CA CYS A 38 -2.09 3.55 -7.29
C CYS A 38 -1.03 2.68 -7.98
N GLU A 39 0.22 3.15 -8.00
CA GLU A 39 1.37 2.30 -8.34
C GLU A 39 1.42 1.10 -7.40
N GLN A 40 1.72 -0.09 -7.92
CA GLN A 40 1.71 -1.33 -7.15
C GLN A 40 3.08 -1.99 -7.16
N LEU A 41 3.55 -2.38 -5.98
CA LEU A 41 4.74 -3.17 -5.79
C LEU A 41 4.37 -4.55 -5.25
N TYR A 42 5.14 -5.56 -5.66
CA TYR A 42 4.98 -6.93 -5.18
C TYR A 42 6.20 -7.32 -4.33
N ASP A 43 5.95 -7.68 -3.07
CA ASP A 43 6.95 -8.15 -2.09
C ASP A 43 6.62 -9.61 -1.70
N PRO A 44 7.07 -10.60 -2.49
CA PRO A 44 6.74 -12.00 -2.25
C PRO A 44 7.29 -12.52 -0.92
N ASP A 45 8.43 -12.00 -0.48
CA ASP A 45 9.11 -12.42 0.75
C ASP A 45 8.53 -11.75 2.01
N GLY A 46 7.69 -10.72 1.83
CA GLY A 46 7.13 -9.90 2.89
C GLY A 46 8.21 -9.26 3.77
N GLU A 47 9.33 -8.85 3.16
CA GLU A 47 10.42 -8.14 3.84
C GLU A 47 9.91 -6.84 4.47
N LEU A 48 9.07 -6.09 3.74
CA LEU A 48 8.56 -4.80 4.20
C LEU A 48 7.71 -4.99 5.48
N LEU A 49 6.79 -5.95 5.46
CA LEU A 49 5.96 -6.25 6.63
C LEU A 49 6.80 -6.68 7.84
N ARG A 50 7.90 -7.44 7.61
CA ARG A 50 8.83 -7.85 8.68
C ARG A 50 9.59 -6.68 9.29
N GLN A 51 9.96 -5.69 8.48
CA GLN A 51 10.62 -4.47 8.95
C GLN A 51 9.69 -3.57 9.76
N LEU A 52 8.39 -3.55 9.44
CA LEU A 52 7.42 -2.71 10.13
C LEU A 52 7.15 -3.10 11.58
N ARG A 53 7.57 -4.31 11.99
CA ARG A 53 7.55 -4.92 13.33
C ARG A 53 6.23 -4.70 14.09
N THR A 54 5.63 -5.77 14.61
CA THR A 54 4.51 -5.66 15.60
C THR A 54 3.16 -5.24 15.02
N VAL A 55 2.98 -5.21 13.70
CA VAL A 55 1.64 -4.93 13.13
C VAL A 55 0.85 -6.24 13.08
N GLN A 56 -0.23 -6.30 13.85
CA GLN A 56 -1.23 -7.38 13.79
C GLN A 56 -2.47 -6.81 13.11
N GLY A 57 -2.77 -7.31 11.91
CA GLY A 57 -3.88 -6.83 11.08
C GLY A 57 -3.42 -6.35 9.71
N LEU A 58 -4.25 -6.60 8.71
CA LEU A 58 -4.12 -6.09 7.35
C LEU A 58 -5.49 -5.52 6.95
N PRO A 59 -5.54 -4.44 6.15
CA PRO A 59 -4.39 -3.73 5.56
C PRO A 59 -3.71 -2.75 6.53
N VAL A 60 -2.45 -2.43 6.25
CA VAL A 60 -1.70 -1.38 6.95
C VAL A 60 -1.52 -0.21 5.99
N THR A 61 -1.91 0.98 6.42
CA THR A 61 -1.67 2.22 5.67
C THR A 61 -0.64 3.07 6.40
N LEU A 62 0.42 3.46 5.69
CA LEU A 62 1.45 4.37 6.20
C LEU A 62 1.41 5.66 5.38
N VAL A 63 1.49 6.80 6.05
CA VAL A 63 1.74 8.09 5.41
C VAL A 63 3.16 8.50 5.77
N LEU A 64 3.97 8.75 4.74
CA LEU A 64 5.32 9.25 4.90
C LEU A 64 5.34 10.76 4.71
N ASP A 65 6.15 11.46 5.51
CA ASP A 65 6.48 12.86 5.29
C ASP A 65 7.57 13.01 4.20
N PRO A 66 7.92 14.25 3.78
CA PRO A 66 8.96 14.49 2.78
C PRO A 66 10.36 13.97 3.18
N ASP A 67 10.64 13.76 4.47
CA ASP A 67 11.89 13.21 4.98
C ASP A 67 11.86 11.67 5.07
N SER A 68 10.81 11.05 4.51
CA SER A 68 10.56 9.59 4.52
C SER A 68 10.30 9.00 5.91
N ALA A 69 9.97 9.83 6.90
CA ALA A 69 9.55 9.35 8.21
C ALA A 69 8.06 9.01 8.21
N ILE A 70 7.67 8.01 9.02
CA ILE A 70 6.26 7.62 9.17
C ILE A 70 5.55 8.70 10.00
N ALA A 71 4.77 9.55 9.33
CA ALA A 71 3.94 10.56 9.97
C ALA A 71 2.62 9.98 10.52
N VAL A 72 2.04 9.00 9.81
CA VAL A 72 0.80 8.32 10.23
C VAL A 72 0.91 6.82 9.98
N ARG A 73 0.40 6.03 10.92
CA ARG A 73 0.18 4.58 10.78
C ARG A 73 -1.25 4.25 11.13
N ASN A 74 -1.96 3.60 10.21
CA ASN A 74 -3.32 3.08 10.42
C ASN A 74 -3.34 1.57 10.13
N VAL A 75 -3.99 0.81 11.00
CA VAL A 75 -4.17 -0.65 10.86
C VAL A 75 -5.67 -0.91 10.80
N GLY A 76 -6.11 -1.58 9.75
CA GLY A 76 -7.51 -1.97 9.53
C GLY A 76 -7.89 -3.27 10.20
#